data_AF-A0A8J5U9V3-F1
#
_entry.id   AF-A0A8J5U9V3-F1
#
_cell.length_a   1.000
_cell.length_b   1.000
_cell.length_c   1.000
_cell.angle_alpha   90.00
_cell.angle_beta   90.00
_cell.angle_gamma   90.00
#
_symmetry.space_group_name_H-M   'P 1'
#
loop_
_entity.id
_entity.type
_entity.pdbx_description
1 polymer ?
#
loop_
_entity_poly.entity_id
_entity_poly.type
_entity_poly.pdbx_seq_one_letter_code
_entity_poly.pdbx_strand_id
1 'polypeptide(L)'
;MMDAVHTASEMSGASGDGQNPDHAEQIRKRLDDKCLILMVSLLDHKLYGDVYDSIVVSFLAVMGIRQDVTSSNSQKLSEAAEFTPKLSALIKMGQLLVAERALLAVELDEADVPAHALEEMQDRFMTKDARSPISWSLKLRAYGKAVKDNSTSLGYIMWSDDNEILSYKKMRFSMTGLRDLVSAEVEAAQNQLADLLLVPPDTERKHIVPQVSLRSVVDDPSEGASGWNFTCHPQNEVLHGHRRWILDRILKEAFLRRDFFDNESTGKWRLQTLGRYLSTVNAFLERLLLLVHITGGQPARGTELLCIQHSNPRDGSGGRRNIFVENGLVSFVTYYHKGYSVTGTTKIIHRYLPSNVGELLLYYVWLIVPFLSQLSQLIKIPGFKQGSTPYLWGEFSISQLLSSGNTKVQTLPYLQANDKEARKERKKASRMLQKLTTEKEETDSVTAGVSDGPWSATRLSVALSRTFKLSFGTETNIQMWRHAAIAISRRHLQQAKFKRDFIEAVSWAWNDEMAAHSTKIAGLTYARGLEEAPGHIAGAKAEYRRISREWHAWLGFGGFRNSAI
;
A
#
# COMPACT_ATOMS: atom_id res chain seq x y z
N MET A 1 -15.49 -13.46 37.29
CA MET A 1 -14.85 -12.24 37.86
C MET A 1 -14.03 -12.56 39.10
N MET A 2 -14.59 -13.20 40.14
CA MET A 2 -13.85 -13.56 41.36
C MET A 2 -12.60 -14.43 41.09
N ASP A 3 -12.68 -15.44 40.21
CA ASP A 3 -11.53 -16.28 39.85
C ASP A 3 -10.35 -15.53 39.21
N ALA A 4 -10.65 -14.54 38.36
CA ALA A 4 -9.63 -13.72 37.71
C ALA A 4 -8.96 -12.80 38.73
N VAL A 5 -9.74 -12.22 39.64
CA VAL A 5 -9.24 -11.39 40.75
C VAL A 5 -8.37 -12.21 41.70
N HIS A 6 -8.79 -13.44 42.03
CA HIS A 6 -8.01 -14.34 42.88
C HIS A 6 -6.67 -14.72 42.23
N THR A 7 -6.69 -15.08 40.94
CA THR A 7 -5.46 -15.42 40.19
C THR A 7 -4.53 -14.21 40.04
N ALA A 8 -5.07 -13.00 39.84
CA ALA A 8 -4.28 -11.77 39.81
C ALA A 8 -3.63 -11.45 41.18
N SER A 9 -4.34 -11.75 42.28
CA SER A 9 -3.80 -11.61 43.64
C SER A 9 -2.69 -12.63 43.91
N GLU A 10 -2.81 -13.87 43.42
CA GLU A 10 -1.76 -14.89 43.48
C GLU A 10 -0.51 -14.47 42.69
N MET A 11 -0.68 -13.94 41.47
CA MET A 11 0.42 -13.42 40.66
C MET A 11 1.14 -12.24 41.32
N SER A 12 0.39 -11.34 41.96
CA SER A 12 0.94 -10.21 42.70
C SER A 12 1.73 -10.66 43.93
N GLY A 13 1.32 -11.77 44.57
CA GLY A 13 2.04 -12.40 45.70
C GLY A 13 3.25 -13.24 45.29
N ALA A 14 3.29 -13.74 44.05
CA ALA A 14 4.36 -14.58 43.51
C ALA A 14 5.60 -13.79 43.02
N SER A 15 5.59 -12.46 43.06
CA SER A 15 6.65 -11.59 42.53
C SER A 15 7.89 -11.45 43.45
N GLY A 16 8.14 -12.39 44.37
CA GLY A 16 9.29 -12.36 45.30
C GLY A 16 10.56 -13.04 44.76
N ASP A 17 11.72 -12.46 45.06
CA ASP A 17 13.05 -12.95 44.65
C ASP A 17 13.27 -14.42 45.08
N GLY A 18 13.35 -15.33 44.11
CA GLY A 18 13.69 -16.75 44.33
C GLY A 18 12.75 -17.80 43.73
N GLN A 19 11.71 -17.44 42.97
CA GLN A 19 10.76 -18.41 42.41
C GLN A 19 11.15 -18.97 41.03
N ASN A 20 10.75 -20.23 40.80
CA ASN A 20 10.97 -20.99 39.57
C ASN A 20 10.27 -20.28 38.37
N PRO A 21 11.00 -19.89 37.30
CA PRO A 21 10.43 -19.21 36.14
C PRO A 21 9.25 -19.96 35.49
N ASP A 22 9.26 -21.29 35.54
CA ASP A 22 8.17 -22.11 34.99
C ASP A 22 6.84 -21.92 35.76
N HIS A 23 6.92 -21.65 37.07
CA HIS A 23 5.74 -21.44 37.91
C HIS A 23 5.09 -20.08 37.66
N ALA A 24 5.92 -19.04 37.48
CA ALA A 24 5.45 -17.70 37.15
C ALA A 24 4.76 -17.67 35.77
N GLU A 25 5.30 -18.41 34.80
CA GLU A 25 4.70 -18.53 33.46
C GLU A 25 3.36 -19.27 33.50
N GLN A 26 3.24 -20.33 34.31
CA GLN A 26 1.97 -21.04 34.52
C GLN A 26 0.89 -20.16 35.15
N ILE A 27 1.25 -19.34 36.16
CA ILE A 27 0.31 -18.40 36.78
C ILE A 27 -0.13 -17.34 35.76
N ARG A 28 0.79 -16.84 34.93
CA ARG A 28 0.48 -15.88 33.87
C ARG A 28 -0.49 -16.46 32.85
N LYS A 29 -0.21 -17.66 32.33
CA LYS A 29 -1.13 -18.36 31.42
C LYS A 29 -2.52 -18.50 32.05
N ARG A 30 -2.60 -18.94 33.31
CA ARG A 30 -3.88 -19.10 34.02
C ARG A 30 -4.62 -17.77 34.19
N LEU A 31 -3.90 -16.68 34.41
CA LEU A 31 -4.50 -15.35 34.49
C LEU A 31 -5.05 -14.91 33.12
N ASP A 32 -4.31 -15.15 32.04
CA ASP A 32 -4.73 -14.83 30.67
C ASP A 32 -5.99 -15.62 30.28
N ASP A 33 -6.04 -16.92 30.59
CA ASP A 33 -7.21 -17.78 30.36
C ASP A 33 -8.45 -17.25 31.10
N LYS A 34 -8.29 -16.91 32.39
CA LYS A 34 -9.40 -16.36 33.21
C LYS A 34 -9.82 -14.97 32.75
N CYS A 35 -8.89 -14.15 32.25
CA CYS A 35 -9.18 -12.85 31.65
C CYS A 35 -9.96 -13.02 30.34
N LEU A 36 -9.57 -13.95 29.47
CA LEU A 36 -10.27 -14.25 28.23
C LEU A 36 -11.71 -14.69 28.48
N ILE A 37 -11.92 -15.63 29.42
CA ILE A 37 -13.25 -16.09 29.83
C ILE A 37 -14.09 -14.92 30.35
N LEU A 38 -13.52 -14.06 31.19
CA LEU A 38 -14.20 -12.87 31.69
C LEU A 38 -14.61 -11.94 30.53
N MET A 39 -13.69 -11.61 29.62
CA MET A 39 -13.97 -10.71 28.50
C MET A 39 -15.06 -11.24 27.58
N VAL A 40 -15.07 -12.54 27.29
CA VAL A 40 -16.14 -13.17 26.50
C VAL A 40 -17.47 -13.16 27.25
N SER A 41 -17.47 -13.40 28.57
CA SER A 41 -18.71 -13.36 29.38
C SER A 41 -19.38 -11.98 29.41
N LEU A 42 -18.61 -10.89 29.24
CA LEU A 42 -19.18 -9.54 29.10
C LEU A 42 -19.95 -9.34 27.79
N LEU A 43 -19.67 -10.17 26.78
CA LEU A 43 -20.34 -10.15 25.47
C LEU A 43 -21.47 -11.19 25.41
N ASP A 44 -21.35 -12.27 26.17
CA ASP A 44 -22.27 -13.40 26.20
C ASP A 44 -23.26 -13.33 27.37
N HIS A 45 -24.17 -12.36 27.30
CA HIS A 45 -25.33 -12.30 28.18
C HIS A 45 -26.55 -11.75 27.45
N LYS A 46 -27.73 -12.03 27.98
CA LYS A 46 -29.00 -11.61 27.36
C LYS A 46 -29.46 -10.24 27.88
N LEU A 47 -29.90 -9.39 26.96
CA LEU A 47 -30.47 -8.07 27.22
C LEU A 47 -32.01 -8.18 27.30
N TYR A 48 -32.55 -8.67 28.42
CA TYR A 48 -34.01 -8.81 28.63
C TYR A 48 -34.66 -7.60 29.33
N GLY A 49 -33.91 -6.91 30.20
CA GLY A 49 -34.37 -5.75 30.96
C GLY A 49 -33.95 -4.42 30.32
N ASP A 50 -33.53 -3.46 31.14
CA ASP A 50 -32.90 -2.25 30.62
C ASP A 50 -31.59 -2.64 29.93
N VAL A 51 -31.44 -2.23 28.67
CA VAL A 51 -30.23 -2.51 27.90
C VAL A 51 -28.99 -1.87 28.54
N TYR A 52 -29.17 -0.79 29.31
CA TYR A 52 -28.10 -0.10 30.03
C TYR A 52 -27.65 -0.81 31.33
N ASP A 53 -28.36 -1.86 31.78
CA ASP A 53 -27.83 -2.75 32.82
C ASP A 53 -26.60 -3.51 32.33
N SER A 54 -26.45 -3.65 31.01
CA SER A 54 -25.23 -4.19 30.43
C SER A 54 -24.09 -3.18 30.50
N ILE A 55 -23.02 -3.56 31.21
CA ILE A 55 -21.78 -2.76 31.28
C ILE A 55 -21.22 -2.43 29.89
N VAL A 56 -21.32 -3.34 28.93
CA VAL A 56 -20.84 -3.13 27.55
C VAL A 56 -21.70 -2.09 26.83
N VAL A 57 -23.02 -2.19 26.91
CA VAL A 57 -23.93 -1.23 26.26
C VAL A 57 -23.79 0.14 26.91
N SER A 58 -23.73 0.22 28.24
CA SER A 58 -23.51 1.47 28.97
C SER A 58 -22.18 2.12 28.65
N PHE A 59 -21.09 1.34 28.59
CA PHE A 59 -19.79 1.83 28.16
C PHE A 59 -19.85 2.41 26.73
N LEU A 60 -20.47 1.69 25.78
CA LEU A 60 -20.64 2.18 24.41
C LEU A 60 -21.50 3.46 24.36
N ALA A 61 -22.56 3.54 25.16
CA ALA A 61 -23.41 4.72 25.23
C ALA A 61 -22.62 5.95 25.69
N VAL A 62 -21.81 5.80 26.75
CA VAL A 62 -20.91 6.86 27.24
C VAL A 62 -19.87 7.24 26.18
N MET A 63 -19.30 6.27 25.45
CA MET A 63 -18.40 6.55 24.32
C MET A 63 -19.07 7.36 23.19
N GLY A 64 -20.40 7.39 23.15
CA GLY A 64 -21.19 8.21 22.24
C GLY A 64 -21.25 9.68 22.65
N ILE A 65 -20.89 10.03 23.89
CA ILE A 65 -20.92 11.40 24.40
C ILE A 65 -19.56 12.07 24.17
N ARG A 66 -19.56 13.23 23.52
CA ARG A 66 -18.38 14.07 23.28
C ARG A 66 -18.48 15.33 24.12
N GLN A 67 -17.34 15.78 24.63
CA GLN A 67 -17.23 17.09 25.27
C GLN A 67 -17.02 18.15 24.18
N ASP A 68 -17.74 19.27 24.28
CA ASP A 68 -17.59 20.38 23.34
C ASP A 68 -16.26 21.10 23.60
N VAL A 69 -15.50 21.35 22.54
CA VAL A 69 -14.17 22.00 22.65
C VAL A 69 -14.30 23.48 23.03
N THR A 70 -15.46 24.08 22.75
CA THR A 70 -15.72 25.50 22.97
C THR A 70 -16.40 25.82 24.30
N SER A 71 -16.94 24.82 25.00
CA SER A 71 -17.56 24.98 26.32
C SER A 71 -17.38 23.70 27.12
N SER A 72 -16.67 23.79 28.23
CA SER A 72 -16.37 22.66 29.12
C SER A 72 -17.63 21.94 29.64
N ASN A 73 -18.79 22.61 29.57
CA ASN A 73 -20.05 22.16 30.15
C ASN A 73 -21.09 21.69 29.11
N SER A 74 -20.86 21.83 27.79
CA SER A 74 -21.76 21.27 26.79
C SER A 74 -21.30 19.87 26.34
N GLN A 75 -22.20 18.90 26.47
CA GLN A 75 -22.01 17.55 25.93
C GLN A 75 -22.77 17.44 24.61
N LYS A 76 -22.13 16.87 23.59
CA LYS A 76 -22.73 16.60 22.27
C LYS A 76 -22.69 15.12 21.97
N LEU A 77 -23.72 14.60 21.34
CA LEU A 77 -23.72 13.21 20.85
C LEU A 77 -22.79 13.07 19.64
N SER A 78 -22.17 11.89 19.52
CA SER A 78 -21.34 11.50 18.39
C SER A 78 -22.20 11.30 17.16
N GLU A 79 -21.75 11.82 16.02
CA GLU A 79 -22.40 11.53 14.75
C GLU A 79 -22.21 10.06 14.36
N ALA A 80 -23.11 9.54 13.52
CA ALA A 80 -23.04 8.17 13.03
C ALA A 80 -21.68 7.84 12.38
N ALA A 81 -21.08 8.79 11.66
CA ALA A 81 -19.78 8.62 11.01
C ALA A 81 -18.62 8.41 12.00
N GLU A 82 -18.74 8.96 13.22
CA GLU A 82 -17.72 8.88 14.26
C GLU A 82 -17.97 7.75 15.27
N PHE A 83 -19.23 7.39 15.49
CA PHE A 83 -19.60 6.34 16.44
C PHE A 83 -19.51 4.94 15.85
N THR A 84 -19.87 4.76 14.57
CA THR A 84 -19.81 3.43 13.90
C THR A 84 -18.42 2.78 13.88
N PRO A 85 -17.29 3.50 13.81
CA PRO A 85 -15.96 2.92 14.02
C PRO A 85 -15.77 2.31 15.41
N LYS A 86 -16.28 2.92 16.48
CA LYS A 86 -16.17 2.41 17.86
C LYS A 86 -16.92 1.09 18.02
N LEU A 87 -18.16 1.03 17.50
CA LEU A 87 -18.94 -0.21 17.42
C LEU A 87 -18.20 -1.29 16.62
N SER A 88 -17.58 -0.92 15.51
CA SER A 88 -16.82 -1.85 14.67
C SER A 88 -15.61 -2.42 15.39
N ALA A 89 -14.90 -1.60 16.18
CA ALA A 89 -13.76 -2.03 16.98
C ALA A 89 -14.19 -3.09 18.01
N LEU A 90 -15.25 -2.83 18.79
CA LEU A 90 -15.76 -3.80 19.75
C LEU A 90 -16.16 -5.12 19.08
N ILE A 91 -16.93 -5.06 17.99
CA ILE A 91 -17.37 -6.27 17.27
C ILE A 91 -16.17 -7.07 16.78
N LYS A 92 -15.14 -6.40 16.24
CA LYS A 92 -13.95 -7.08 15.72
C LYS A 92 -13.09 -7.69 16.82
N MET A 93 -12.89 -6.99 17.93
CA MET A 93 -12.20 -7.54 19.10
C MET A 93 -12.98 -8.70 19.70
N GLY A 94 -14.29 -8.59 19.82
CA GLY A 94 -15.16 -9.68 20.27
C GLY A 94 -15.04 -10.92 19.39
N GLN A 95 -15.01 -10.77 18.06
CA GLN A 95 -14.78 -11.88 17.13
C GLN A 95 -13.44 -12.59 17.38
N LEU A 96 -12.36 -11.85 17.63
CA LEU A 96 -11.05 -12.44 17.92
C LEU A 96 -11.03 -13.14 19.28
N LEU A 97 -11.61 -12.54 20.31
CA LEU A 97 -11.72 -13.14 21.64
C LEU A 97 -12.54 -14.43 21.62
N VAL A 98 -13.62 -14.49 20.83
CA VAL A 98 -14.43 -15.70 20.67
C VAL A 98 -13.66 -16.79 19.92
N ALA A 99 -12.86 -16.44 18.91
CA ALA A 99 -12.00 -17.41 18.23
C ALA A 99 -10.95 -18.00 19.18
N GLU A 100 -10.30 -17.17 20.00
CA GLU A 100 -9.35 -17.62 21.02
C GLU A 100 -10.04 -18.48 22.09
N ARG A 101 -11.22 -18.06 22.54
CA ARG A 101 -12.01 -18.81 23.53
C ARG A 101 -12.43 -20.19 23.02
N ALA A 102 -12.64 -20.34 21.72
CA ALA A 102 -12.95 -21.61 21.10
C ALA A 102 -11.75 -22.58 21.11
N LEU A 103 -10.53 -22.06 20.96
CA LEU A 103 -9.30 -22.86 21.17
C LEU A 103 -9.15 -23.26 22.64
N LEU A 104 -9.31 -22.30 23.54
CA LEU A 104 -9.25 -22.55 24.99
C LEU A 104 -10.32 -23.54 25.47
N ALA A 105 -11.50 -23.56 24.86
CA ALA A 105 -12.56 -24.52 25.19
C ALA A 105 -12.09 -25.97 25.02
N VAL A 106 -11.28 -26.24 24.00
CA VAL A 106 -10.70 -27.58 23.77
C VAL A 106 -9.59 -27.88 24.77
N GLU A 107 -8.73 -26.90 25.09
CA GLU A 107 -7.71 -27.06 26.13
C GLU A 107 -8.30 -27.37 27.52
N LEU A 108 -9.49 -26.82 27.80
CA LEU A 108 -10.23 -27.03 29.04
C LEU A 108 -11.20 -28.22 29.01
N ASP A 109 -11.20 -29.02 27.95
CA ASP A 109 -12.10 -30.18 27.76
C ASP A 109 -13.59 -29.82 27.83
N GLU A 110 -13.93 -28.59 27.44
CA GLU A 110 -15.32 -28.11 27.34
C GLU A 110 -15.93 -28.38 25.94
N ALA A 111 -15.09 -28.65 24.93
CA ALA A 111 -15.51 -28.96 23.57
C ALA A 111 -14.50 -29.89 22.87
N ASP A 112 -14.99 -30.77 21.98
CA ASP A 112 -14.13 -31.72 21.27
C ASP A 112 -13.28 -31.07 20.17
N VAL A 113 -13.83 -30.05 19.48
CA VAL A 113 -13.18 -29.38 18.35
C VAL A 113 -13.44 -27.87 18.38
N PRO A 114 -12.45 -27.01 18.02
CA PRO A 114 -12.62 -25.56 18.11
C PRO A 114 -13.73 -25.02 17.21
N ALA A 115 -13.96 -25.65 16.06
CA ALA A 115 -15.01 -25.25 15.12
C ALA A 115 -16.41 -25.33 15.76
N HIS A 116 -16.68 -26.39 16.51
CA HIS A 116 -17.96 -26.58 17.18
C HIS A 116 -18.16 -25.55 18.31
N ALA A 117 -17.14 -25.34 19.15
CA ALA A 117 -17.19 -24.30 20.19
C ALA A 117 -17.42 -22.90 19.60
N LEU A 118 -16.80 -22.60 18.45
CA LEU A 118 -16.97 -21.35 17.73
C LEU A 118 -18.40 -21.19 17.19
N GLU A 119 -18.95 -22.21 16.54
CA GLU A 119 -20.33 -22.21 16.01
C GLU A 119 -21.35 -22.00 17.14
N GLU A 120 -21.18 -22.69 18.26
CA GLU A 120 -22.08 -22.60 19.41
C GLU A 120 -22.08 -21.20 20.04
N MET A 121 -20.90 -20.62 20.28
CA MET A 121 -20.76 -19.25 20.77
C MET A 121 -21.29 -18.23 19.75
N GLN A 122 -21.04 -18.47 18.47
CA GLN A 122 -21.50 -17.59 17.40
C GLN A 122 -23.02 -17.49 17.41
N ASP A 123 -23.72 -18.62 17.38
CA ASP A 123 -25.17 -18.69 17.33
C ASP A 123 -25.82 -18.12 18.60
N ARG A 124 -25.20 -18.38 19.75
CA ARG A 124 -25.69 -17.95 21.06
C ARG A 124 -25.72 -16.43 21.25
N PHE A 125 -24.66 -15.72 20.86
CA PHE A 125 -24.54 -14.28 21.14
C PHE A 125 -23.86 -13.41 20.09
N MET A 126 -23.29 -13.94 19.00
CA MET A 126 -22.61 -13.14 17.98
C MET A 126 -23.46 -12.80 16.74
N THR A 127 -24.68 -13.33 16.65
CA THR A 127 -25.60 -13.07 15.54
C THR A 127 -26.42 -11.79 15.72
N LYS A 128 -27.04 -11.30 14.64
CA LYS A 128 -27.98 -10.16 14.70
C LYS A 128 -29.29 -10.54 15.41
N ASP A 129 -29.66 -11.81 15.41
CA ASP A 129 -30.92 -12.26 15.98
C ASP A 129 -30.79 -12.63 17.46
N ALA A 130 -29.56 -12.77 17.95
CA ALA A 130 -29.28 -12.84 19.38
C ALA A 130 -29.82 -11.60 20.12
N ARG A 131 -30.06 -11.74 21.42
CA ARG A 131 -30.40 -10.64 22.34
C ARG A 131 -29.20 -10.27 23.20
N SER A 132 -28.05 -9.99 22.58
CA SER A 132 -26.77 -9.74 23.26
C SER A 132 -26.24 -8.32 23.03
N PRO A 133 -25.23 -7.87 23.80
CA PRO A 133 -24.50 -6.62 23.50
C PRO A 133 -23.92 -6.57 22.08
N ILE A 134 -23.48 -7.71 21.54
CA ILE A 134 -22.95 -7.80 20.18
C ILE A 134 -24.07 -7.60 19.15
N SER A 135 -25.24 -8.23 19.35
CA SER A 135 -26.41 -8.01 18.51
C SER A 135 -26.86 -6.54 18.52
N TRP A 136 -26.92 -5.93 19.71
CA TRP A 136 -27.21 -4.50 19.87
C TRP A 136 -26.22 -3.64 19.08
N SER A 137 -24.93 -3.92 19.21
CA SER A 137 -23.85 -3.22 18.51
C SER A 137 -23.93 -3.41 16.98
N LEU A 138 -24.27 -4.62 16.52
CA LEU A 138 -24.44 -4.95 15.10
C LEU A 138 -25.61 -4.17 14.48
N LYS A 139 -26.76 -4.12 15.18
CA LYS A 139 -27.96 -3.39 14.76
C LYS A 139 -27.69 -1.89 14.71
N LEU A 140 -27.11 -1.33 15.77
CA LEU A 140 -26.80 0.09 15.83
C LEU A 140 -25.75 0.50 14.79
N ARG A 141 -24.74 -0.35 14.53
CA ARG A 141 -23.77 -0.12 13.45
C ARG A 141 -24.43 -0.15 12.08
N ALA A 142 -25.37 -1.07 11.84
CA ALA A 142 -26.11 -1.15 10.59
C ALA A 142 -26.98 0.11 10.38
N TYR A 143 -27.67 0.56 11.41
CA TYR A 143 -28.44 1.80 11.39
C TYR A 143 -27.54 3.03 11.12
N GLY A 144 -26.44 3.18 11.87
CA GLY A 144 -25.49 4.28 11.65
C GLY A 144 -24.85 4.26 10.25
N LYS A 145 -24.65 3.07 9.68
CA LYS A 145 -24.21 2.94 8.28
C LYS A 145 -25.29 3.43 7.31
N ALA A 146 -26.56 3.07 7.51
CA ALA A 146 -27.66 3.56 6.68
C ALA A 146 -27.79 5.10 6.74
N VAL A 147 -27.67 5.68 7.94
CA VAL A 147 -27.62 7.15 8.12
C VAL A 147 -26.46 7.73 7.33
N LYS A 148 -25.26 7.18 7.46
CA LYS A 148 -24.06 7.66 6.76
C LYS A 148 -24.17 7.56 5.24
N ASP A 149 -24.76 6.48 4.71
CA ASP A 149 -24.90 6.27 3.27
C ASP A 149 -25.96 7.21 2.64
N ASN A 150 -26.90 7.71 3.46
CA ASN A 150 -27.99 8.61 3.04
C ASN A 150 -27.82 10.07 3.48
N SER A 151 -26.78 10.37 4.26
CA SER A 151 -26.49 11.71 4.77
C SER A 151 -25.23 12.27 4.11
N THR A 152 -25.31 13.48 3.57
CA THR A 152 -24.14 14.19 3.05
C THR A 152 -23.25 14.62 4.22
N SER A 153 -22.01 14.16 4.27
CA SER A 153 -21.03 14.66 5.24
C SER A 153 -20.74 16.14 4.99
N LEU A 154 -20.44 16.91 6.05
CA LEU A 154 -19.98 18.30 5.94
C LEU A 154 -18.81 18.43 4.94
N GLY A 155 -18.84 19.47 4.11
CA GLY A 155 -17.77 19.73 3.14
C GLY A 155 -16.47 20.14 3.84
N TYR A 156 -15.38 19.43 3.58
CA TYR A 156 -14.08 19.68 4.22
C TYR A 156 -13.04 20.34 3.29
N ILE A 157 -13.35 20.47 2.01
CA ILE A 157 -12.42 20.95 0.97
C ILE A 157 -12.88 22.33 0.52
N MET A 158 -11.98 23.31 0.58
CA MET A 158 -12.20 24.66 0.10
C MET A 158 -11.36 24.91 -1.15
N TRP A 159 -11.95 25.65 -2.08
CA TRP A 159 -11.31 26.14 -3.30
C TRP A 159 -11.22 27.66 -3.23
N SER A 160 -10.15 28.25 -3.75
CA SER A 160 -10.15 29.67 -4.12
C SER A 160 -11.13 29.91 -5.28
N ASP A 161 -11.53 31.16 -5.47
CA ASP A 161 -12.54 31.55 -6.48
C ASP A 161 -12.11 31.19 -7.90
N ASP A 162 -10.81 31.26 -8.19
CA ASP A 162 -10.18 30.87 -9.45
C ASP A 162 -9.98 29.34 -9.60
N ASN A 163 -10.33 28.57 -8.57
CA ASN A 163 -10.07 27.12 -8.45
C ASN A 163 -8.59 26.73 -8.50
N GLU A 164 -7.70 27.67 -8.24
CA GLU A 164 -6.26 27.43 -8.32
C GLU A 164 -5.70 26.87 -7.00
N ILE A 165 -6.30 27.18 -5.85
CA ILE A 165 -5.82 26.78 -4.52
C ILE A 165 -6.80 25.80 -3.88
N LEU A 166 -6.29 24.63 -3.49
CA LEU A 166 -7.01 23.65 -2.68
C LEU A 166 -6.59 23.76 -1.22
N SER A 167 -7.56 23.81 -0.31
CA SER A 167 -7.34 23.71 1.14
C SER A 167 -8.14 22.56 1.75
N TYR A 168 -7.46 21.66 2.47
CA TYR A 168 -8.06 20.52 3.18
C TYR A 168 -7.28 20.22 4.46
N LYS A 169 -7.90 20.44 5.63
CA LYS A 169 -7.22 20.35 6.93
C LYS A 169 -5.96 21.23 6.96
N LYS A 170 -4.79 20.66 7.25
CA LYS A 170 -3.49 21.37 7.21
C LYS A 170 -2.91 21.50 5.80
N MET A 171 -3.48 20.80 4.81
CA MET A 171 -2.98 20.77 3.43
C MET A 171 -3.46 21.98 2.65
N ARG A 172 -2.53 22.73 2.07
CA ARG A 172 -2.81 23.84 1.17
C ARG A 172 -1.74 23.93 0.08
N PHE A 173 -2.16 23.95 -1.18
CA PHE A 173 -1.26 24.09 -2.34
C PHE A 173 -2.04 24.58 -3.57
N SER A 174 -1.31 25.14 -4.55
CA SER A 174 -1.88 25.56 -5.84
C SER A 174 -1.80 24.46 -6.90
N MET A 175 -2.68 24.46 -7.89
CA MET A 175 -2.68 23.48 -8.98
C MET A 175 -1.43 23.63 -9.85
N THR A 176 -0.99 24.87 -10.11
CA THR A 176 0.28 25.20 -10.78
C THR A 176 1.44 24.66 -9.98
N GLY A 177 1.48 24.91 -8.67
CA GLY A 177 2.52 24.37 -7.80
C GLY A 177 2.55 22.83 -7.78
N LEU A 178 1.40 22.17 -7.89
CA LEU A 178 1.34 20.71 -8.03
C LEU A 178 1.91 20.23 -9.38
N ARG A 179 1.62 20.92 -10.48
CA ARG A 179 2.20 20.59 -11.80
C ARG A 179 3.71 20.80 -11.80
N ASP A 180 4.18 21.92 -11.26
CA ASP A 180 5.61 22.22 -11.13
C ASP A 180 6.33 21.17 -10.29
N LEU A 181 5.73 20.79 -9.15
CA LEU A 181 6.24 19.72 -8.30
C LEU A 181 6.37 18.39 -9.07
N VAL A 182 5.31 17.98 -9.77
CA VAL A 182 5.32 16.74 -10.54
C VAL A 182 6.38 16.79 -11.64
N SER A 183 6.50 17.91 -12.36
CA SER A 183 7.52 18.10 -13.39
C SER A 183 8.93 17.98 -12.80
N ALA A 184 9.20 18.66 -11.67
CA ALA A 184 10.50 18.63 -11.00
C ALA A 184 10.84 17.22 -10.47
N GLU A 185 9.89 16.50 -9.89
CA GLU A 185 10.13 15.12 -9.44
C GLU A 185 10.34 14.15 -10.61
N VAL A 186 9.68 14.35 -11.76
CA VAL A 186 9.95 13.56 -12.98
C VAL A 186 11.36 13.83 -13.50
N GLU A 187 11.77 15.09 -13.62
CA GLU A 187 13.13 15.46 -14.05
C GLU A 187 14.18 14.87 -13.11
N ALA A 188 13.98 15.04 -11.81
CA ALA A 188 14.89 14.50 -10.81
C ALA A 188 14.96 12.96 -10.85
N ALA A 189 13.85 12.27 -11.16
CA ALA A 189 13.84 10.83 -11.34
C ALA A 189 14.57 10.37 -12.62
N GLN A 190 14.45 11.14 -13.71
CA GLN A 190 15.19 10.87 -14.96
C GLN A 190 16.71 11.04 -14.75
N ASN A 191 17.12 12.07 -14.00
CA ASN A 191 18.53 12.26 -13.63
C ASN A 191 19.05 11.11 -12.75
N GLN A 192 18.27 10.68 -11.75
CA GLN A 192 18.62 9.50 -10.96
C GLN A 192 18.67 8.21 -11.79
N LEU A 193 17.78 8.04 -12.77
CA LEU A 193 17.84 6.91 -13.67
C LEU A 193 19.15 6.93 -14.48
N ALA A 194 19.56 8.10 -15.00
CA ALA A 194 20.83 8.24 -15.70
C ALA A 194 22.03 7.86 -14.81
N ASP A 195 22.04 8.32 -13.54
CA ASP A 195 23.05 7.93 -12.54
C ASP A 195 23.08 6.41 -12.33
N LEU A 196 21.91 5.77 -12.20
CA LEU A 196 21.78 4.32 -11.99
C LEU A 196 22.16 3.49 -13.21
N LEU A 197 22.03 4.07 -14.39
CA LEU A 197 22.50 3.50 -15.65
C LEU A 197 23.98 3.84 -15.93
N LEU A 198 24.64 4.54 -15.00
CA LEU A 198 26.05 4.94 -15.01
C LEU A 198 26.41 5.92 -16.14
N VAL A 199 25.45 6.68 -16.64
CA VAL A 199 25.67 7.64 -17.74
C VAL A 199 26.60 8.76 -17.25
N PRO A 200 27.70 9.09 -17.96
CA PRO A 200 28.55 10.20 -17.59
C PRO A 200 27.79 11.53 -17.62
N PRO A 201 28.09 12.50 -16.73
CA PRO A 201 27.36 13.76 -16.62
C PRO A 201 27.26 14.56 -17.93
N ASP A 202 28.31 14.53 -18.75
CA ASP A 202 28.41 15.31 -19.99
C ASP A 202 27.96 14.52 -21.23
N THR A 203 27.25 13.40 -21.04
CA THR A 203 26.79 12.56 -22.15
C THR A 203 25.30 12.33 -22.08
N GLU A 204 24.61 12.55 -23.21
CA GLU A 204 23.19 12.22 -23.27
C GLU A 204 22.96 10.71 -23.19
N ARG A 205 21.97 10.31 -22.38
CA ARG A 205 21.57 8.91 -22.17
C ARG A 205 21.38 8.14 -23.48
N LYS A 206 20.85 8.79 -24.53
CA LYS A 206 20.57 8.18 -25.85
C LYS A 206 21.80 7.63 -26.57
N HIS A 207 23.00 8.12 -26.25
CA HIS A 207 24.25 7.68 -26.87
C HIS A 207 24.85 6.43 -26.22
N ILE A 208 24.40 6.07 -25.02
CA ILE A 208 24.97 4.98 -24.22
C ILE A 208 23.93 3.90 -23.97
N VAL A 209 22.73 4.31 -23.57
CA VAL A 209 21.67 3.39 -23.14
C VAL A 209 20.86 2.94 -24.35
N PRO A 210 20.60 1.63 -24.50
CA PRO A 210 19.72 1.09 -25.53
C PRO A 210 18.35 1.79 -25.53
N GLN A 211 17.92 2.27 -26.69
CA GLN A 211 16.67 3.01 -26.81
C GLN A 211 15.51 2.07 -27.10
N VAL A 212 14.39 2.29 -26.41
CA VAL A 212 13.13 1.58 -26.66
C VAL A 212 11.95 2.53 -26.59
N SER A 213 11.03 2.40 -27.55
CA SER A 213 9.77 3.11 -27.53
C SER A 213 8.75 2.29 -26.74
N LEU A 214 8.07 2.90 -25.78
CA LEU A 214 6.98 2.22 -25.07
C LEU A 214 5.90 1.69 -26.04
N ARG A 215 5.71 2.34 -27.19
CA ARG A 215 4.72 1.91 -28.21
C ARG A 215 5.08 0.60 -28.89
N SER A 216 6.36 0.23 -28.94
CA SER A 216 6.81 -1.02 -29.55
C SER A 216 6.87 -2.18 -28.55
N VAL A 217 6.66 -1.92 -27.26
CA VAL A 217 6.71 -2.95 -26.23
C VAL A 217 5.36 -3.66 -26.18
N VAL A 218 5.41 -4.96 -26.40
CA VAL A 218 4.25 -5.86 -26.32
C VAL A 218 4.27 -6.59 -24.99
N ASP A 219 3.11 -6.85 -24.41
CA ASP A 219 2.99 -7.64 -23.19
C ASP A 219 1.81 -8.60 -23.31
N ASP A 220 1.92 -9.77 -22.67
CA ASP A 220 0.86 -10.76 -22.60
C ASP A 220 0.40 -10.92 -21.13
N PRO A 221 -0.77 -10.37 -20.76
CA PRO A 221 -1.35 -10.54 -19.43
C PRO A 221 -1.88 -11.94 -19.12
N SER A 222 -2.06 -12.80 -20.14
CA SER A 222 -2.53 -14.17 -19.98
C SER A 222 -1.40 -15.13 -19.59
N GLU A 223 -0.17 -14.80 -19.97
CA GLU A 223 1.00 -15.62 -19.69
C GLU A 223 1.31 -15.69 -18.18
N GLY A 224 1.27 -16.93 -17.68
CA GLY A 224 1.38 -17.29 -16.27
C GLY A 224 2.75 -17.85 -15.88
N ALA A 225 3.69 -17.98 -16.82
CA ALA A 225 5.01 -18.54 -16.57
C ALA A 225 5.73 -17.84 -15.41
N SER A 226 6.42 -18.65 -14.59
CA SER A 226 7.18 -18.20 -13.43
C SER A 226 8.23 -17.15 -13.83
N GLY A 227 8.22 -16.00 -13.17
CA GLY A 227 9.13 -14.89 -13.47
C GLY A 227 8.81 -14.10 -14.75
N TRP A 228 7.70 -14.41 -15.44
CA TRP A 228 7.31 -13.70 -16.65
C TRP A 228 6.98 -12.23 -16.40
N ASN A 229 7.41 -11.39 -17.34
CA ASN A 229 6.97 -10.02 -17.56
C ASN A 229 7.27 -9.64 -19.02
N PHE A 230 6.92 -8.42 -19.43
CA PHE A 230 7.10 -7.93 -20.81
C PHE A 230 8.54 -8.10 -21.36
N THR A 231 9.58 -8.12 -20.54
CA THR A 231 10.97 -8.34 -21.00
C THR A 231 11.21 -9.75 -21.57
N CYS A 232 10.35 -10.72 -21.22
CA CYS A 232 10.39 -12.09 -21.72
C CYS A 232 9.59 -12.29 -23.02
N HIS A 233 8.79 -11.31 -23.45
CA HIS A 233 7.94 -11.46 -24.62
C HIS A 233 8.78 -11.64 -25.90
N PRO A 234 8.49 -12.65 -26.76
CA PRO A 234 9.28 -12.93 -27.95
C PRO A 234 9.42 -11.75 -28.93
N GLN A 235 8.38 -10.94 -29.10
CA GLN A 235 8.40 -9.78 -30.02
C GLN A 235 9.22 -8.59 -29.49
N ASN A 236 9.62 -8.59 -28.21
CA ASN A 236 10.39 -7.50 -27.63
C ASN A 236 11.91 -7.72 -27.83
N GLU A 237 12.32 -7.99 -29.07
CA GLU A 237 13.72 -8.33 -29.42
C GLU A 237 14.73 -7.27 -28.93
N VAL A 238 14.35 -5.99 -28.99
CA VAL A 238 15.17 -4.86 -28.50
C VAL A 238 15.50 -5.00 -27.00
N LEU A 239 14.64 -5.65 -26.22
CA LEU A 239 14.85 -5.86 -24.78
C LEU A 239 15.79 -7.04 -24.48
N HIS A 240 15.93 -7.98 -25.42
CA HIS A 240 16.69 -9.21 -25.21
C HIS A 240 18.20 -8.95 -25.22
N GLY A 241 19.00 -9.85 -24.61
CA GLY A 241 20.46 -9.72 -24.55
C GLY A 241 21.00 -8.69 -23.54
N HIS A 242 20.13 -7.90 -22.90
CA HIS A 242 20.55 -6.82 -21.99
C HIS A 242 20.60 -7.21 -20.50
N ARG A 243 20.42 -8.50 -20.18
CA ARG A 243 20.39 -8.97 -18.78
C ARG A 243 21.63 -8.58 -17.99
N ARG A 244 22.81 -8.60 -18.62
CA ARG A 244 24.10 -8.22 -18.00
C ARG A 244 24.57 -6.81 -18.38
N TRP A 245 23.72 -5.98 -18.99
CA TRP A 245 24.16 -4.73 -19.62
C TRP A 245 24.93 -3.80 -18.67
N ILE A 246 24.42 -3.54 -17.46
CA ILE A 246 25.13 -2.69 -16.47
C ILE A 246 26.45 -3.35 -16.05
N LEU A 247 26.45 -4.64 -15.74
CA LEU A 247 27.64 -5.38 -15.33
C LEU A 247 28.71 -5.38 -16.43
N ASP A 248 28.33 -5.69 -17.66
CA ASP A 248 29.24 -5.72 -18.80
C ASP A 248 29.79 -4.33 -19.11
N ARG A 249 29.00 -3.27 -18.86
CA ARG A 249 29.46 -1.89 -18.97
C ARG A 249 30.52 -1.56 -17.92
N ILE A 250 30.29 -1.93 -16.66
CA ILE A 250 31.28 -1.81 -15.58
C ILE A 250 32.57 -2.55 -15.96
N LEU A 251 32.46 -3.75 -16.54
CA LEU A 251 33.61 -4.57 -16.93
C LEU A 251 34.33 -4.04 -18.19
N LYS A 252 33.65 -3.37 -19.12
CA LYS A 252 34.25 -2.84 -20.35
C LYS A 252 34.93 -1.50 -20.16
N GLU A 253 34.30 -0.57 -19.43
CA GLU A 253 34.77 0.80 -19.29
C GLU A 253 35.84 0.92 -18.18
N ALA A 254 37.04 1.37 -18.54
CA ALA A 254 38.17 1.43 -17.61
C ALA A 254 37.93 2.32 -16.39
N PHE A 255 37.20 3.42 -16.54
CA PHE A 255 36.90 4.31 -15.42
C PHE A 255 35.88 3.68 -14.45
N LEU A 256 34.89 2.93 -14.96
CA LEU A 256 33.94 2.20 -14.11
C LEU A 256 34.62 1.04 -13.38
N ARG A 257 35.52 0.30 -14.03
CA ARG A 257 36.30 -0.75 -13.36
C ARG A 257 37.06 -0.21 -12.14
N ARG A 258 37.75 0.93 -12.31
CA ARG A 258 38.51 1.58 -11.23
C ARG A 258 37.64 2.09 -10.08
N ASP A 259 36.38 2.40 -10.35
CA ASP A 259 35.43 2.89 -9.35
C ASP A 259 34.72 1.75 -8.61
N PHE A 260 34.37 0.67 -9.31
CA PHE A 260 33.61 -0.45 -8.76
C PHE A 260 34.47 -1.58 -8.18
N PHE A 261 35.76 -1.68 -8.52
CA PHE A 261 36.67 -2.69 -7.97
C PHE A 261 37.78 -2.07 -7.12
N ASP A 262 38.07 -2.68 -5.97
CA ASP A 262 39.29 -2.40 -5.20
C ASP A 262 40.50 -3.07 -5.85
N ASN A 263 40.28 -4.22 -6.48
CA ASN A 263 41.30 -4.93 -7.24
C ASN A 263 40.66 -5.59 -8.47
N GLU A 264 41.02 -5.10 -9.65
CA GLU A 264 40.51 -5.57 -10.94
C GLU A 264 40.91 -7.02 -11.25
N SER A 265 42.11 -7.46 -10.85
CA SER A 265 42.61 -8.81 -11.17
C SER A 265 41.96 -9.90 -10.33
N THR A 266 41.50 -9.57 -9.12
CA THR A 266 40.78 -10.51 -8.24
C THR A 266 39.27 -10.38 -8.32
N GLY A 267 38.75 -9.38 -9.05
CA GLY A 267 37.31 -9.09 -9.11
C GLY A 267 36.71 -8.64 -7.77
N LYS A 268 37.54 -8.12 -6.86
CA LYS A 268 37.08 -7.69 -5.53
C LYS A 268 36.34 -6.36 -5.64
N TRP A 269 35.03 -6.40 -5.40
CA TRP A 269 34.16 -5.22 -5.43
C TRP A 269 34.51 -4.20 -4.35
N ARG A 270 34.44 -2.91 -4.72
CA ARG A 270 34.51 -1.78 -3.79
C ARG A 270 33.16 -1.60 -3.10
N LEU A 271 33.10 -2.02 -1.85
CA LEU A 271 31.89 -1.99 -1.02
C LEU A 271 31.30 -0.58 -0.85
N GLN A 272 32.14 0.46 -0.81
CA GLN A 272 31.67 1.84 -0.69
C GLN A 272 30.89 2.30 -1.91
N THR A 273 31.37 2.01 -3.12
CA THR A 273 30.71 2.38 -4.38
C THR A 273 29.38 1.65 -4.53
N LEU A 274 29.35 0.36 -4.17
CA LEU A 274 28.11 -0.42 -4.15
C LEU A 274 27.11 0.09 -3.12
N GLY A 275 27.56 0.46 -1.92
CA GLY A 275 26.71 1.09 -0.91
C GLY A 275 26.09 2.39 -1.41
N ARG A 276 26.84 3.21 -2.17
CA ARG A 276 26.31 4.40 -2.85
C ARG A 276 25.29 4.04 -3.92
N TYR A 277 25.59 3.07 -4.79
CA TYR A 277 24.68 2.61 -5.84
C TYR A 277 23.33 2.14 -5.27
N LEU A 278 23.36 1.25 -4.28
CA LEU A 278 22.16 0.73 -3.62
C LEU A 278 21.37 1.83 -2.90
N SER A 279 22.07 2.81 -2.30
CA SER A 279 21.42 3.99 -1.70
C SER A 279 20.71 4.84 -2.74
N THR A 280 21.31 5.00 -3.93
CA THR A 280 20.70 5.70 -5.07
C THR A 280 19.48 4.95 -5.59
N VAL A 281 19.54 3.61 -5.70
CA VAL A 281 18.38 2.77 -6.08
C VAL A 281 17.23 2.98 -5.11
N ASN A 282 17.51 2.95 -3.81
CA ASN A 282 16.51 3.14 -2.78
C ASN A 282 15.85 4.53 -2.85
N ALA A 283 16.64 5.58 -3.09
CA ALA A 283 16.13 6.94 -3.28
C ALA A 283 15.31 7.10 -4.57
N PHE A 284 15.75 6.47 -5.66
CA PHE A 284 15.02 6.42 -6.93
C PHE A 284 13.67 5.73 -6.77
N LEU A 285 13.62 4.59 -6.07
CA LEU A 285 12.37 3.86 -5.84
C LEU A 285 11.39 4.63 -4.94
N GLU A 286 11.86 5.38 -3.94
CA GLU A 286 10.99 6.28 -3.15
C GLU A 286 10.33 7.34 -4.03
N ARG A 287 11.10 7.93 -4.94
CA ARG A 287 10.60 8.92 -5.90
C ARG A 287 9.68 8.30 -6.94
N LEU A 288 10.03 7.14 -7.48
CA LEU A 288 9.20 6.41 -8.42
C LEU A 288 7.86 6.02 -7.77
N LEU A 289 7.87 5.56 -6.53
CA LEU A 289 6.65 5.26 -5.77
C LEU A 289 5.76 6.50 -5.62
N LEU A 290 6.34 7.66 -5.29
CA LEU A 290 5.62 8.92 -5.22
C LEU A 290 5.00 9.29 -6.57
N LEU A 291 5.78 9.24 -7.65
CA LEU A 291 5.33 9.54 -9.01
C LEU A 291 4.22 8.58 -9.45
N VAL A 292 4.36 7.27 -9.23
CA VAL A 292 3.32 6.27 -9.53
C VAL A 292 2.03 6.56 -8.75
N HIS A 293 2.15 6.97 -7.48
CA HIS A 293 0.99 7.27 -6.64
C HIS A 293 0.26 8.56 -7.03
N ILE A 294 0.98 9.59 -7.47
CA ILE A 294 0.42 10.90 -7.86
C ILE A 294 -0.08 10.88 -9.30
N THR A 295 0.66 10.26 -10.22
CA THR A 295 0.42 10.38 -11.66
C THR A 295 -0.43 9.25 -12.24
N GLY A 296 -0.57 8.11 -11.56
CA GLY A 296 -1.32 6.94 -12.07
C GLY A 296 -2.84 7.10 -12.21
N GLY A 297 -3.38 8.32 -12.11
CA GLY A 297 -4.81 8.61 -12.00
C GLY A 297 -5.26 8.73 -10.54
N GLN A 298 -6.38 8.09 -10.18
CA GLN A 298 -6.84 8.11 -8.79
C GLN A 298 -5.92 7.28 -7.89
N PRO A 299 -5.54 7.77 -6.69
CA PRO A 299 -4.55 7.12 -5.85
C PRO A 299 -5.00 5.72 -5.40
N ALA A 300 -4.11 4.75 -5.54
CA ALA A 300 -4.28 3.40 -5.01
C ALA A 300 -4.23 3.39 -3.47
N ARG A 301 -4.80 2.35 -2.84
CA ARG A 301 -4.59 2.17 -1.40
C ARG A 301 -3.12 1.85 -1.15
N GLY A 302 -2.56 2.40 -0.08
CA GLY A 302 -1.14 2.20 0.24
C GLY A 302 -0.77 0.71 0.33
N THR A 303 -1.58 -0.08 1.03
CA THR A 303 -1.36 -1.53 1.17
C THR A 303 -1.40 -2.28 -0.16
N GLU A 304 -2.31 -1.91 -1.07
CA GLU A 304 -2.36 -2.51 -2.42
C GLU A 304 -1.17 -2.08 -3.28
N LEU A 305 -0.82 -0.79 -3.25
CA LEU A 305 0.26 -0.23 -4.07
C LEU A 305 1.62 -0.81 -3.69
N LEU A 306 1.87 -1.02 -2.41
CA LEU A 306 3.16 -1.47 -1.90
C LEU A 306 3.40 -2.98 -2.06
N CYS A 307 2.38 -3.73 -2.48
CA CYS A 307 2.46 -5.16 -2.76
C CYS A 307 2.51 -5.46 -4.27
N ILE A 308 2.58 -4.45 -5.14
CA ILE A 308 2.57 -4.71 -6.58
C ILE A 308 3.85 -5.42 -7.04
N GLN A 309 3.67 -6.38 -7.93
CA GLN A 309 4.72 -7.20 -8.49
C GLN A 309 4.97 -6.85 -9.96
N HIS A 310 6.24 -6.80 -10.36
CA HIS A 310 6.64 -6.54 -11.73
C HIS A 310 6.82 -7.83 -12.56
N SER A 311 6.88 -9.00 -11.91
CA SER A 311 6.97 -10.31 -12.55
C SER A 311 6.10 -11.32 -11.84
N ASN A 312 5.68 -12.37 -12.57
CA ASN A 312 4.87 -13.43 -12.00
C ASN A 312 5.64 -14.13 -10.85
N PRO A 313 5.00 -14.39 -9.70
CA PRO A 313 5.58 -15.13 -8.58
C PRO A 313 6.26 -16.43 -9.01
N ARG A 314 7.40 -16.72 -8.37
CA ARG A 314 8.17 -17.94 -8.63
C ARG A 314 7.79 -19.12 -7.73
N ASP A 315 7.02 -18.85 -6.69
CA ASP A 315 6.63 -19.81 -5.65
C ASP A 315 5.46 -20.73 -6.06
N GLY A 316 4.96 -20.60 -7.30
CA GLY A 316 3.87 -21.44 -7.80
C GLY A 316 2.51 -21.14 -7.14
N SER A 317 2.38 -20.07 -6.36
CA SER A 317 1.15 -19.66 -5.68
C SER A 317 0.00 -19.25 -6.61
N GLY A 318 0.20 -19.32 -7.93
CA GLY A 318 -0.81 -18.97 -8.93
C GLY A 318 -1.10 -17.46 -9.06
N GLY A 319 -0.31 -16.61 -8.39
CA GLY A 319 -0.43 -15.16 -8.49
C GLY A 319 0.00 -14.63 -9.88
N ARG A 320 -0.60 -13.53 -10.32
CA ARG A 320 -0.17 -12.78 -11.51
C ARG A 320 0.56 -11.51 -11.10
N ARG A 321 1.52 -11.08 -11.92
CA ARG A 321 2.12 -9.74 -11.78
C ARG A 321 1.06 -8.63 -11.84
N ASN A 322 1.44 -7.45 -11.39
CA ASN A 322 0.58 -6.28 -11.36
C ASN A 322 0.97 -5.25 -12.42
N ILE A 323 2.18 -5.31 -12.98
CA ILE A 323 2.66 -4.38 -14.01
C ILE A 323 2.42 -4.95 -15.41
N PHE A 324 1.82 -4.13 -16.27
CA PHE A 324 1.53 -4.49 -17.66
C PHE A 324 1.85 -3.35 -18.61
N VAL A 325 2.17 -3.65 -19.85
CA VAL A 325 2.34 -2.65 -20.93
C VAL A 325 1.25 -2.84 -21.96
N GLU A 326 0.52 -1.77 -22.27
CA GLU A 326 -0.56 -1.80 -23.24
C GLU A 326 -0.61 -0.48 -24.02
N ASN A 327 -0.57 -0.57 -25.35
CA ASN A 327 -0.76 0.57 -26.25
C ASN A 327 0.15 1.78 -25.91
N GLY A 328 1.43 1.52 -25.64
CA GLY A 328 2.42 2.53 -25.29
C GLY A 328 2.36 3.06 -23.86
N LEU A 329 1.49 2.52 -23.01
CA LEU A 329 1.35 2.91 -21.62
C LEU A 329 1.75 1.77 -20.69
N VAL A 330 2.52 2.10 -19.67
CA VAL A 330 2.69 1.21 -18.52
C VAL A 330 1.47 1.37 -17.60
N SER A 331 0.92 0.25 -17.16
CA SER A 331 -0.19 0.21 -16.21
C SER A 331 0.16 -0.67 -15.03
N PHE A 332 -0.48 -0.38 -13.89
CA PHE A 332 -0.48 -1.27 -12.75
C PHE A 332 -1.90 -1.59 -12.30
N VAL A 333 -2.12 -2.86 -11.93
CA VAL A 333 -3.42 -3.40 -11.58
C VAL A 333 -3.43 -3.76 -10.10
N THR A 334 -4.38 -3.21 -9.34
CA THR A 334 -4.60 -3.58 -7.95
C THR A 334 -5.92 -4.32 -7.75
N TYR A 335 -5.87 -5.31 -6.86
CA TYR A 335 -7.01 -6.16 -6.50
C TYR A 335 -7.58 -5.68 -5.17
N TYR A 336 -8.80 -5.14 -5.21
CA TYR A 336 -9.49 -4.70 -4.02
C TYR A 336 -10.47 -5.77 -3.52
N HIS A 337 -10.13 -6.36 -2.38
CA HIS A 337 -10.86 -7.46 -1.75
C HIS A 337 -11.83 -7.01 -0.64
N LYS A 338 -11.99 -5.70 -0.36
CA LYS A 338 -12.93 -5.28 0.70
C LYS A 338 -14.37 -5.55 0.25
N GLY A 339 -15.02 -6.44 0.99
CA GLY A 339 -16.35 -6.94 0.67
C GLY A 339 -16.35 -8.21 -0.18
N TYR A 340 -15.18 -8.80 -0.49
CA TYR A 340 -15.10 -10.08 -1.21
C TYR A 340 -15.91 -11.18 -0.53
N SER A 341 -15.81 -11.29 0.79
CA SER A 341 -16.60 -12.24 1.58
C SER A 341 -18.11 -12.00 1.53
N VAL A 342 -18.55 -10.82 1.06
CA VAL A 342 -19.97 -10.45 0.93
C VAL A 342 -20.43 -10.52 -0.54
N THR A 343 -19.59 -10.15 -1.49
CA THR A 343 -19.97 -10.03 -2.91
C THR A 343 -19.43 -11.14 -3.80
N GLY A 344 -18.52 -11.99 -3.31
CA GLY A 344 -17.87 -13.06 -4.08
C GLY A 344 -16.97 -12.58 -5.22
N THR A 345 -16.72 -11.27 -5.33
CA THR A 345 -16.03 -10.67 -6.49
C THR A 345 -14.95 -9.69 -6.04
N THR A 346 -13.73 -9.86 -6.58
CA THR A 346 -12.62 -8.92 -6.40
C THR A 346 -12.76 -7.76 -7.38
N LYS A 347 -12.70 -6.51 -6.88
CA LYS A 347 -12.69 -5.35 -7.78
C LYS A 347 -11.29 -5.14 -8.32
N ILE A 348 -11.17 -5.11 -9.65
CA ILE A 348 -9.90 -4.94 -10.34
C ILE A 348 -9.81 -3.51 -10.84
N ILE A 349 -8.74 -2.80 -10.48
CA ILE A 349 -8.58 -1.39 -10.80
C ILE A 349 -7.29 -1.20 -11.59
N HIS A 350 -7.45 -0.79 -12.85
CA HIS A 350 -6.34 -0.40 -13.72
C HIS A 350 -5.96 1.06 -13.47
N ARG A 351 -4.65 1.31 -13.43
CA ARG A 351 -4.08 2.66 -13.37
C ARG A 351 -2.97 2.75 -14.38
N TYR A 352 -3.03 3.75 -15.25
CA TYR A 352 -2.04 3.97 -16.29
C TYR A 352 -1.11 5.10 -15.88
N LEU A 353 0.17 4.96 -16.21
CA LEU A 353 1.20 5.96 -15.93
C LEU A 353 1.41 6.86 -17.15
N PRO A 354 1.79 8.14 -16.96
CA PRO A 354 2.22 8.97 -18.09
C PRO A 354 3.54 8.41 -18.65
N SER A 355 3.80 8.63 -19.94
CA SER A 355 4.94 8.01 -20.65
C SER A 355 6.28 8.23 -19.95
N ASN A 356 6.54 9.45 -19.45
CA ASN A 356 7.78 9.77 -18.76
C ASN A 356 7.98 8.93 -17.48
N VAL A 357 6.91 8.60 -16.76
CA VAL A 357 6.96 7.77 -15.54
C VAL A 357 6.95 6.29 -15.89
N GLY A 358 6.18 5.90 -16.91
CA GLY A 358 6.19 4.53 -17.45
C GLY A 358 7.58 4.13 -17.96
N GLU A 359 8.30 5.06 -18.59
CA GLU A 359 9.66 4.85 -19.07
C GLU A 359 10.64 4.62 -17.92
N LEU A 360 10.55 5.39 -16.83
CA LEU A 360 11.36 5.17 -15.62
C LEU A 360 11.18 3.75 -15.09
N LEU A 361 9.92 3.29 -15.01
CA LEU A 361 9.59 1.94 -14.55
C LEU A 361 10.13 0.88 -15.53
N LEU A 362 9.99 1.10 -16.83
CA LEU A 362 10.48 0.19 -17.86
C LEU A 362 11.99 -0.03 -17.71
N TYR A 363 12.80 1.03 -17.67
CA TYR A 363 14.25 0.88 -17.55
C TYR A 363 14.67 0.30 -16.20
N TYR A 364 13.93 0.59 -15.13
CA TYR A 364 14.15 -0.04 -13.85
C TYR A 364 13.99 -1.56 -13.93
N VAL A 365 12.86 -2.04 -14.47
CA VAL A 365 12.61 -3.49 -14.62
C VAL A 365 13.56 -4.13 -15.64
N TRP A 366 13.90 -3.42 -16.71
CA TRP A 366 14.70 -3.95 -17.82
C TRP A 366 16.20 -4.04 -17.51
N LEU A 367 16.81 -3.01 -16.93
CA LEU A 367 18.27 -2.92 -16.78
C LEU A 367 18.73 -2.97 -15.32
N ILE A 368 18.00 -2.34 -14.41
CA ILE A 368 18.42 -2.21 -13.00
C ILE A 368 18.08 -3.49 -12.21
N VAL A 369 16.86 -4.02 -12.33
CA VAL A 369 16.45 -5.25 -11.63
C VAL A 369 17.37 -6.44 -11.94
N PRO A 370 17.75 -6.72 -13.22
CA PRO A 370 18.71 -7.79 -13.51
C PRO A 370 20.09 -7.56 -12.88
N PHE A 371 20.58 -6.32 -12.85
CA PHE A 371 21.85 -6.00 -12.22
C PHE A 371 21.81 -6.18 -10.70
N LEU A 372 20.73 -5.75 -10.04
CA LEU A 372 20.51 -6.01 -8.62
C LEU A 372 20.48 -7.51 -8.32
N SER A 373 19.88 -8.30 -9.21
CA SER A 373 19.89 -9.77 -9.11
C SER A 373 21.25 -10.41 -9.38
N GLN A 374 22.18 -9.72 -10.03
CA GLN A 374 23.56 -10.20 -10.21
C GLN A 374 24.39 -9.86 -8.99
N LEU A 375 24.28 -8.62 -8.49
CA LEU A 375 25.00 -8.18 -7.28
C LEU A 375 24.70 -9.08 -6.08
N SER A 376 23.46 -9.51 -5.94
CA SER A 376 23.05 -10.44 -4.88
C SER A 376 23.70 -11.81 -4.93
N GLN A 377 23.99 -12.30 -6.14
CA GLN A 377 24.62 -13.60 -6.37
C GLN A 377 26.15 -13.49 -6.26
N LEU A 378 26.69 -12.38 -6.74
CA LEU A 378 28.14 -12.11 -6.77
C LEU A 378 28.68 -11.64 -5.41
N ILE A 379 27.82 -11.10 -4.55
CA ILE A 379 28.23 -10.47 -3.30
C ILE A 379 27.37 -11.03 -2.17
N LYS A 380 28.01 -11.69 -1.21
CA LYS A 380 27.39 -12.06 0.07
C LYS A 380 27.22 -10.79 0.92
N ILE A 381 26.27 -9.93 0.57
CA ILE A 381 25.94 -8.72 1.35
C ILE A 381 25.10 -9.15 2.57
N PRO A 382 25.59 -8.98 3.81
CA PRO A 382 24.79 -9.26 5.00
C PRO A 382 23.59 -8.31 5.06
N GLY A 383 22.38 -8.86 5.25
CA GLY A 383 21.13 -8.09 5.21
C GLY A 383 20.49 -7.94 3.82
N PHE A 384 21.14 -8.41 2.75
CA PHE A 384 20.51 -8.50 1.44
C PHE A 384 19.58 -9.72 1.38
N LYS A 385 18.31 -9.52 1.71
CA LYS A 385 17.28 -10.54 1.50
C LYS A 385 16.81 -10.48 0.04
N GLN A 386 17.34 -11.34 -0.82
CA GLN A 386 16.78 -11.55 -2.17
C GLN A 386 15.48 -12.38 -2.16
N GLY A 387 14.60 -12.17 -1.18
CA GLY A 387 13.27 -12.79 -1.15
C GLY A 387 12.25 -12.03 -1.99
N SER A 388 12.49 -10.75 -2.29
CA SER A 388 11.48 -9.84 -2.86
C SER A 388 11.55 -9.67 -4.39
N THR A 389 12.14 -10.63 -5.12
CA THR A 389 12.35 -10.51 -6.58
C THR A 389 11.11 -10.27 -7.45
N PRO A 390 9.87 -10.64 -7.06
CA PRO A 390 8.71 -10.27 -7.87
C PRO A 390 8.18 -8.88 -7.55
N TYR A 391 8.42 -8.33 -6.35
CA TYR A 391 7.88 -7.03 -5.93
C TYR A 391 8.58 -5.87 -6.61
N LEU A 392 7.82 -4.85 -7.01
CA LEU A 392 8.39 -3.64 -7.61
C LEU A 392 9.24 -2.85 -6.59
N TRP A 393 8.83 -2.85 -5.32
CA TRP A 393 9.48 -2.08 -4.25
C TRP A 393 10.41 -2.95 -3.40
N GLY A 394 11.49 -3.46 -3.98
CA GLY A 394 12.46 -4.27 -3.22
C GLY A 394 13.02 -3.53 -2.00
N GLU A 395 13.28 -4.25 -0.90
CA GLU A 395 14.02 -3.71 0.24
C GLU A 395 15.52 -3.96 0.05
N PHE A 396 16.32 -2.90 0.26
CA PHE A 396 17.77 -2.95 0.16
C PHE A 396 18.35 -2.39 1.46
N SER A 397 18.70 -3.25 2.41
CA SER A 397 19.33 -2.83 3.67
C SER A 397 20.85 -2.76 3.53
N ILE A 398 21.43 -1.63 3.96
CA ILE A 398 22.86 -1.28 3.81
C ILE A 398 23.45 -1.01 5.21
N SER A 399 22.94 -1.66 6.25
CA SER A 399 23.32 -1.33 7.64
C SER A 399 24.79 -1.61 7.97
N GLN A 400 25.50 -2.43 7.18
CA GLN A 400 26.92 -2.76 7.43
C GLN A 400 27.92 -2.11 6.47
N LEU A 401 27.52 -1.66 5.27
CA LEU A 401 28.47 -1.12 4.28
C LEU A 401 28.90 0.32 4.55
N LEU A 402 28.17 1.07 5.40
CA LEU A 402 28.44 2.47 5.72
C LEU A 402 29.09 2.69 7.09
N SER A 403 29.27 1.65 7.91
CA SER A 403 29.78 1.76 9.28
C SER A 403 31.30 1.92 9.39
N SER A 404 32.03 1.83 8.27
CA SER A 404 33.50 1.86 8.23
C SER A 404 34.11 3.21 7.79
N GLY A 405 33.34 4.28 7.67
CA GLY A 405 33.86 5.54 7.17
C GLY A 405 33.19 6.75 7.81
N ASN A 406 33.92 7.43 8.69
CA ASN A 406 33.59 8.77 9.17
C ASN A 406 33.72 9.73 7.98
N THR A 407 32.71 9.81 7.12
CA THR A 407 32.74 10.68 5.95
C THR A 407 31.33 11.13 5.61
N LYS A 408 31.16 12.46 5.53
CA LYS A 408 29.93 13.13 5.11
C LYS A 408 29.33 12.36 3.92
N VAL A 409 28.14 11.82 4.08
CA VAL A 409 27.31 11.29 2.98
C VAL A 409 27.10 12.43 1.99
N GLN A 410 28.00 12.57 1.01
CA GLN A 410 27.79 13.39 -0.17
C GLN A 410 26.79 12.62 -1.04
N THR A 411 25.52 12.96 -0.87
CA THR A 411 24.53 12.72 -1.92
C THR A 411 24.96 13.48 -3.18
N LEU A 412 24.89 12.82 -4.33
CA LEU A 412 25.13 13.38 -5.67
C LEU A 412 24.20 14.61 -5.96
N PRO A 413 24.55 15.48 -6.94
CA PRO A 413 24.38 16.95 -6.88
C PRO A 413 22.97 17.52 -7.05
N TYR A 414 21.94 16.73 -7.40
CA TYR A 414 20.64 17.29 -7.82
C TYR A 414 19.65 17.61 -6.68
N LEU A 415 20.15 17.76 -5.45
CA LEU A 415 19.43 18.38 -4.33
C LEU A 415 20.23 19.55 -3.74
N GLN A 416 21.07 20.20 -4.55
CA GLN A 416 21.72 21.46 -4.16
C GLN A 416 20.75 22.64 -4.29
N ALA A 417 19.67 22.62 -3.51
CA ALA A 417 19.39 23.82 -2.75
C ALA A 417 20.37 23.76 -1.57
N ASN A 418 21.12 24.83 -1.32
CA ASN A 418 21.99 25.01 -0.15
C ASN A 418 21.17 25.11 1.15
N ASP A 419 20.15 24.27 1.28
CA ASP A 419 19.04 24.48 2.17
C ASP A 419 19.17 23.55 3.37
N LYS A 420 19.58 24.15 4.50
CA LYS A 420 19.68 23.49 5.80
C LYS A 420 18.35 22.78 6.15
N GLU A 421 17.23 23.29 5.66
CA GLU A 421 15.88 22.78 5.89
C GLU A 421 15.67 21.40 5.25
N ALA A 422 16.02 21.23 3.96
CA ALA A 422 15.91 19.95 3.26
C ALA A 422 16.73 18.84 3.93
N ARG A 423 17.93 19.18 4.42
CA ARG A 423 18.79 18.24 5.15
C ARG A 423 18.21 17.86 6.51
N LYS A 424 17.58 18.82 7.22
CA LYS A 424 16.91 18.60 8.50
C LYS A 424 15.70 17.68 8.33
N GLU A 425 14.87 17.92 7.32
CA GLU A 425 13.69 17.10 7.03
C GLU A 425 14.07 15.68 6.61
N ARG A 426 15.13 15.50 5.80
CA ARG A 426 15.63 14.16 5.46
C ARG A 426 16.08 13.36 6.68
N LYS A 427 16.80 14.00 7.62
CA LYS A 427 17.20 13.37 8.89
C LYS A 427 15.98 13.02 9.76
N LYS A 428 14.98 13.91 9.82
CA LYS A 428 13.74 13.67 10.56
C LYS A 428 12.95 12.48 9.98
N ALA A 429 12.78 12.45 8.66
CA ALA A 429 12.12 11.36 7.95
C ALA A 429 12.82 10.01 8.18
N SER A 430 14.15 9.99 8.11
CA SER A 430 14.95 8.77 8.35
C SER A 430 14.77 8.24 9.79
N ARG A 431 14.76 9.12 10.80
CA ARG A 431 14.54 8.73 12.20
C ARG A 431 13.13 8.19 12.43
N MET A 432 12.14 8.84 11.81
CA MET A 432 10.74 8.40 11.90
C MET A 432 10.54 7.02 11.27
N LEU A 433 11.13 6.81 10.09
CA LEU A 433 11.08 5.51 9.41
C LEU A 433 11.77 4.44 10.26
N GLN A 434 12.96 4.72 10.79
CA GLN A 434 13.72 3.77 11.61
C GLN A 434 12.96 3.37 12.89
N LYS A 435 12.39 4.33 13.60
CA LYS A 435 11.57 4.08 14.80
C LYS A 435 10.39 3.15 14.47
N LEU A 436 9.68 3.44 13.39
CA LEU A 436 8.50 2.68 12.97
C LEU A 436 8.84 1.30 12.40
N THR A 437 10.02 1.10 11.81
CA THR A 437 10.50 -0.23 11.41
C THR A 437 10.91 -1.07 12.60
N THR A 438 11.57 -0.50 13.62
CA THR A 438 11.94 -1.24 14.85
C THR A 438 10.71 -1.67 15.65
N GLU A 439 9.72 -0.78 15.79
CA GLU A 439 8.42 -1.12 16.41
C GLU A 439 7.64 -2.18 15.60
N LYS A 440 7.84 -2.25 14.27
CA LYS A 440 7.23 -3.27 13.41
C LYS A 440 7.95 -4.62 13.52
N GLU A 441 9.28 -4.65 13.58
CA GLU A 441 10.05 -5.90 13.75
C GLU A 441 9.75 -6.58 15.10
N GLU A 442 9.51 -5.81 16.17
CA GLU A 442 9.06 -6.34 17.46
C GLU A 442 7.65 -6.95 17.39
N THR A 443 6.74 -6.39 16.57
CA THR A 443 5.34 -6.86 16.45
C THR A 443 5.16 -8.01 15.45
N ASP A 444 5.94 -8.03 14.36
CA ASP A 444 5.94 -9.14 13.38
C ASP A 444 6.54 -10.42 13.99
N SER A 445 7.36 -10.34 15.05
CA SER A 445 7.84 -11.51 15.81
C SER A 445 6.72 -12.28 16.53
N VAL A 446 5.54 -11.65 16.70
CA VAL A 446 4.39 -12.19 17.44
C VAL A 446 3.23 -12.58 16.50
N THR A 447 3.20 -12.11 15.24
CA THR A 447 2.05 -12.30 14.33
C THR A 447 2.45 -12.71 12.91
N ALA A 448 2.80 -13.97 12.72
CA ALA A 448 3.02 -14.55 11.39
C ALA A 448 1.67 -14.82 10.70
N GLY A 449 1.25 -13.98 9.74
CA GLY A 449 -0.01 -14.29 9.01
C GLY A 449 -0.42 -13.44 7.82
N VAL A 450 0.12 -12.23 7.61
CA VAL A 450 -0.22 -11.44 6.41
C VAL A 450 1.05 -10.78 5.88
N SER A 451 1.50 -11.18 4.69
CA SER A 451 2.64 -10.54 4.05
C SER A 451 2.27 -9.13 3.62
N ASP A 452 2.49 -8.15 4.49
CA ASP A 452 2.71 -6.78 4.05
C ASP A 452 3.86 -6.82 3.02
N GLY A 453 3.68 -6.19 1.87
CA GLY A 453 4.75 -6.04 0.89
C GLY A 453 6.04 -5.49 1.52
N PRO A 454 7.18 -5.60 0.84
CA PRO A 454 8.50 -5.25 1.40
C PRO A 454 8.59 -3.84 1.99
N TRP A 455 7.73 -2.90 1.57
CA TRP A 455 7.69 -1.55 2.11
C TRP A 455 6.37 -1.28 2.83
N SER A 456 6.43 -0.56 3.96
CA SER A 456 5.26 -0.20 4.75
C SER A 456 4.54 1.05 4.22
N ALA A 457 3.22 1.15 4.47
CA ALA A 457 2.40 2.33 4.12
C ALA A 457 2.95 3.63 4.74
N THR A 458 3.59 3.51 5.90
CA THR A 458 4.31 4.60 6.57
C THR A 458 5.35 5.22 5.66
N ARG A 459 6.11 4.42 4.90
CA ARG A 459 7.18 4.92 4.03
C ARG A 459 6.66 5.84 2.94
N LEU A 460 5.57 5.45 2.27
CA LEU A 460 4.88 6.31 1.29
C LEU A 460 4.37 7.59 1.96
N SER A 461 3.74 7.49 3.14
CA SER A 461 3.24 8.67 3.84
C SER A 461 4.36 9.65 4.24
N VAL A 462 5.51 9.14 4.66
CA VAL A 462 6.70 9.95 5.01
C VAL A 462 7.29 10.61 3.77
N ALA A 463 7.43 9.88 2.66
CA ALA A 463 7.93 10.43 1.40
C ALA A 463 7.01 11.54 0.88
N LEU A 464 5.69 11.29 0.85
CA LEU A 464 4.69 12.26 0.43
C LEU A 464 4.68 13.51 1.33
N SER A 465 4.71 13.33 2.65
CA SER A 465 4.77 14.46 3.59
C SER A 465 6.05 15.27 3.45
N ARG A 466 7.20 14.62 3.24
CA ARG A 466 8.49 15.29 3.03
C ARG A 466 8.43 16.16 1.78
N THR A 467 7.95 15.61 0.67
CA THR A 467 7.89 16.33 -0.61
C THR A 467 6.92 17.51 -0.52
N PHE A 468 5.70 17.32 -0.01
CA PHE A 468 4.73 18.43 0.12
C PHE A 468 5.19 19.51 1.10
N LYS A 469 5.92 19.13 2.15
CA LYS A 469 6.46 20.11 3.10
C LYS A 469 7.55 20.96 2.48
N LEU A 470 8.44 20.36 1.68
CA LEU A 470 9.50 21.10 0.98
C LEU A 470 8.93 21.99 -0.12
N SER A 471 7.91 21.54 -0.84
CA SER A 471 7.37 22.28 -1.99
C SER A 471 6.30 23.30 -1.62
N PHE A 472 5.50 23.04 -0.58
CA PHE A 472 4.34 23.87 -0.23
C PHE A 472 4.31 24.30 1.23
N GLY A 473 5.29 23.92 2.06
CA GLY A 473 5.28 24.20 3.49
C GLY A 473 4.18 23.47 4.26
N THR A 474 3.60 22.40 3.70
CA THR A 474 2.42 21.74 4.25
C THR A 474 2.63 20.27 4.61
N GLU A 475 1.96 19.80 5.66
CA GLU A 475 1.95 18.39 6.04
C GLU A 475 0.82 17.65 5.33
N THR A 476 1.10 16.43 4.86
CA THR A 476 0.12 15.57 4.20
C THR A 476 0.35 14.10 4.52
N ASN A 477 -0.62 13.27 4.19
CA ASN A 477 -0.53 11.81 4.26
C ASN A 477 -1.36 11.19 3.13
N ILE A 478 -1.29 9.86 3.00
CA ILE A 478 -1.97 9.11 1.94
C ILE A 478 -3.49 9.40 1.90
N GLN A 479 -4.13 9.53 3.07
CA GLN A 479 -5.56 9.81 3.14
C GLN A 479 -5.88 11.24 2.69
N MET A 480 -5.09 12.22 3.13
CA MET A 480 -5.26 13.63 2.77
C MET A 480 -5.06 13.83 1.27
N TRP A 481 -3.99 13.25 0.70
CA TRP A 481 -3.77 13.27 -0.74
C TRP A 481 -4.91 12.62 -1.52
N ARG A 482 -5.44 11.48 -1.06
CA ARG A 482 -6.62 10.86 -1.70
C ARG A 482 -7.82 11.79 -1.76
N HIS A 483 -8.10 12.54 -0.69
CA HIS A 483 -9.18 13.52 -0.71
C HIS A 483 -8.90 14.66 -1.69
N ALA A 484 -7.67 15.17 -1.75
CA ALA A 484 -7.28 16.19 -2.73
C ALA A 484 -7.39 15.68 -4.17
N ALA A 485 -6.79 14.54 -4.51
CA ALA A 485 -6.82 13.99 -5.87
C ALA A 485 -8.27 13.80 -6.38
N ILE A 486 -9.17 13.29 -5.54
CA ILE A 486 -10.59 13.17 -5.87
C ILE A 486 -11.22 14.54 -6.11
N ALA A 487 -10.94 15.52 -5.25
CA ALA A 487 -11.50 16.86 -5.39
C ALA A 487 -10.98 17.58 -6.65
N ILE A 488 -9.67 17.50 -6.92
CA ILE A 488 -9.06 18.03 -8.14
C ILE A 488 -9.75 17.41 -9.35
N SER A 489 -9.92 16.09 -9.33
CA SER A 489 -10.55 15.39 -10.44
C SER A 489 -11.98 15.88 -10.68
N ARG A 490 -12.79 15.99 -9.62
CA ARG A 490 -14.16 16.51 -9.71
C ARG A 490 -14.22 17.95 -10.23
N ARG A 491 -13.23 18.78 -9.89
CA ARG A 491 -13.22 20.21 -10.22
C ARG A 491 -12.66 20.49 -11.62
N HIS A 492 -11.64 19.74 -12.04
CA HIS A 492 -10.87 20.05 -13.25
C HIS A 492 -10.95 19.00 -14.35
N LEU A 493 -11.42 17.78 -14.07
CA LEU A 493 -11.63 16.77 -15.10
C LEU A 493 -13.11 16.69 -15.48
N GLN A 494 -13.37 16.61 -16.78
CA GLN A 494 -14.69 16.56 -17.39
C GLN A 494 -15.43 15.25 -17.03
N GLN A 495 -14.71 14.14 -16.96
CA GLN A 495 -15.30 12.80 -16.82
C GLN A 495 -15.35 12.28 -15.38
N ALA A 496 -14.67 12.94 -14.45
CA ALA A 496 -14.70 12.60 -13.03
C ALA A 496 -15.96 13.11 -12.30
N LYS A 497 -17.09 13.20 -13.01
CA LYS A 497 -18.39 13.52 -12.41
C LYS A 497 -18.91 12.30 -11.66
N PHE A 498 -19.46 12.53 -10.47
CA PHE A 498 -20.05 11.48 -9.64
C PHE A 498 -21.25 10.85 -10.37
N LYS A 499 -21.05 9.68 -10.98
CA LYS A 499 -22.15 8.75 -11.27
C LYS A 499 -22.22 7.78 -10.10
N ARG A 500 -23.31 7.85 -9.32
CA ARG A 500 -23.59 6.95 -8.19
C ARG A 500 -23.57 5.48 -8.62
N ASP A 501 -23.76 5.25 -9.92
CA ASP A 501 -24.06 3.96 -10.53
C ASP A 501 -22.92 3.43 -11.38
N PHE A 502 -21.64 3.76 -11.10
CA PHE A 502 -20.51 3.30 -11.92
C PHE A 502 -20.37 1.75 -12.03
N ILE A 503 -21.12 1.00 -11.23
CA ILE A 503 -21.22 -0.47 -11.30
C ILE A 503 -22.42 -0.92 -12.15
N GLU A 504 -23.51 -0.15 -12.21
CA GLU A 504 -24.69 -0.42 -13.06
C GLU A 504 -24.58 0.23 -14.45
N ALA A 505 -23.73 1.24 -14.60
CA ALA A 505 -23.52 1.99 -15.83
C ALA A 505 -22.48 1.36 -16.76
N VAL A 506 -22.31 0.04 -16.74
CA VAL A 506 -21.80 -0.64 -17.94
C VAL A 506 -22.91 -0.46 -18.96
N SER A 507 -22.72 0.50 -19.88
CA SER A 507 -23.63 0.79 -20.99
C SER A 507 -24.27 -0.49 -21.51
N TRP A 508 -25.59 -0.52 -21.58
CA TRP A 508 -26.35 -1.60 -22.18
C TRP A 508 -25.84 -1.76 -23.62
N ALA A 509 -25.05 -2.79 -23.88
CA ALA A 509 -24.65 -3.12 -25.23
C ALA A 509 -25.80 -3.94 -25.79
N TRP A 510 -26.64 -3.33 -26.62
CA TRP A 510 -27.78 -4.01 -27.24
C TRP A 510 -27.35 -5.32 -27.94
N ASN A 511 -26.11 -5.38 -28.45
CA ASN A 511 -25.51 -6.59 -28.99
C ASN A 511 -25.39 -7.75 -27.97
N ASP A 512 -25.07 -7.47 -26.70
CA ASP A 512 -24.95 -8.50 -25.66
C ASP A 512 -26.33 -9.05 -25.26
N GLU A 513 -27.35 -8.18 -25.22
CA GLU A 513 -28.74 -8.60 -24.98
C GLU A 513 -29.32 -9.39 -26.16
N MET A 514 -28.96 -9.02 -27.40
CA MET A 514 -29.28 -9.81 -28.59
C MET A 514 -28.62 -11.19 -28.57
N ALA A 515 -27.52 -11.36 -27.84
CA ALA A 515 -26.88 -12.65 -27.56
C ALA A 515 -27.43 -13.35 -26.30
N ALA A 516 -28.55 -12.90 -25.74
CA ALA A 516 -29.19 -13.43 -24.53
C ALA A 516 -28.30 -13.39 -23.26
N HIS A 517 -27.37 -12.45 -23.18
CA HIS A 517 -26.49 -12.26 -22.03
C HIS A 517 -26.55 -10.82 -21.52
N SER A 518 -26.44 -10.63 -20.20
CA SER A 518 -26.20 -9.28 -19.67
C SER A 518 -24.79 -8.82 -20.04
N THR A 519 -24.55 -7.52 -20.23
CA THR A 519 -23.21 -6.95 -20.51
C THR A 519 -22.15 -7.42 -19.49
N LYS A 520 -22.57 -7.69 -18.26
CA LYS A 520 -21.73 -8.27 -17.19
C LYS A 520 -21.39 -9.74 -17.44
N ILE A 521 -22.35 -10.57 -17.85
CA ILE A 521 -22.12 -11.99 -18.17
C ILE A 521 -21.33 -12.13 -19.47
N ALA A 522 -21.63 -11.30 -20.47
CA ALA A 522 -20.87 -11.21 -21.71
C ALA A 522 -19.40 -10.86 -21.42
N GLY A 523 -19.11 -9.74 -20.73
CA GLY A 523 -17.73 -9.36 -20.38
C GLY A 523 -16.98 -10.31 -19.43
N LEU A 524 -17.68 -11.17 -18.68
CA LEU A 524 -17.06 -12.19 -17.82
C LEU A 524 -16.82 -13.53 -18.52
N THR A 525 -17.55 -13.84 -19.59
CA THR A 525 -17.65 -15.20 -20.14
C THR A 525 -17.39 -15.30 -21.65
N TYR A 526 -17.71 -14.25 -22.44
CA TYR A 526 -17.70 -14.27 -23.90
C TYR A 526 -16.93 -13.08 -24.50
N ALA A 527 -16.35 -13.23 -25.70
CA ALA A 527 -15.60 -12.18 -26.41
C ALA A 527 -14.48 -11.50 -25.59
N ARG A 528 -13.87 -12.23 -24.65
CA ARG A 528 -12.75 -11.76 -23.85
C ARG A 528 -11.51 -11.68 -24.72
N GLY A 529 -10.87 -10.52 -24.76
CA GLY A 529 -9.55 -10.40 -25.37
C GLY A 529 -8.58 -11.38 -24.70
N LEU A 530 -7.68 -12.02 -25.45
CA LEU A 530 -6.63 -12.89 -24.88
C LEU A 530 -5.86 -12.16 -23.76
N GLU A 531 -5.74 -10.83 -23.84
CA GLU A 531 -5.07 -9.97 -22.87
C GLU A 531 -5.88 -9.66 -21.59
N GLU A 532 -7.09 -10.23 -21.42
CA GLU A 532 -7.96 -9.96 -20.27
C GLU A 532 -7.80 -11.01 -19.17
N ALA A 533 -7.34 -10.61 -17.98
CA ALA A 533 -7.27 -11.51 -16.84
C ALA A 533 -8.66 -11.74 -16.20
N PRO A 534 -8.89 -12.87 -15.49
CA PRO A 534 -10.20 -13.19 -14.91
C PRO A 534 -10.77 -12.04 -14.05
N GLY A 535 -11.99 -11.59 -14.36
CA GLY A 535 -12.66 -10.46 -13.69
C GLY A 535 -12.46 -9.08 -14.35
N HIS A 536 -11.74 -9.02 -15.48
CA HIS A 536 -11.58 -7.78 -16.27
C HIS A 536 -12.76 -7.61 -17.23
N ILE A 537 -13.30 -6.39 -17.32
CA ILE A 537 -14.31 -6.01 -18.32
C ILE A 537 -13.68 -4.95 -19.23
N ALA A 538 -13.58 -5.24 -20.54
CA ALA A 538 -12.96 -4.36 -21.55
C ALA A 538 -13.41 -2.89 -21.44
N GLY A 539 -14.71 -2.67 -21.28
CA GLY A 539 -15.31 -1.33 -21.14
C GLY A 539 -14.82 -0.57 -19.90
N ALA A 540 -14.67 -1.24 -18.76
CA ALA A 540 -14.15 -0.63 -17.53
C ALA A 540 -12.66 -0.29 -17.66
N LYS A 541 -11.87 -1.17 -18.30
CA LYS A 541 -10.45 -0.94 -18.58
C LYS A 541 -10.23 0.29 -19.47
N ALA A 542 -11.02 0.42 -20.54
CA ALA A 542 -10.99 1.58 -21.44
C ALA A 542 -11.33 2.89 -20.70
N GLU A 543 -12.31 2.86 -19.79
CA GLU A 543 -12.69 4.02 -18.99
C GLU A 543 -11.58 4.41 -17.99
N TYR A 544 -10.97 3.45 -17.31
CA TYR A 544 -9.82 3.71 -16.44
C TYR A 544 -8.66 4.35 -17.22
N ARG A 545 -8.38 3.85 -18.42
CA ARG A 545 -7.36 4.41 -19.30
C ARG A 545 -7.68 5.85 -19.70
N ARG A 546 -8.95 6.13 -20.03
CA ARG A 546 -9.43 7.46 -20.40
C ARG A 546 -9.26 8.47 -19.25
N ILE A 547 -9.69 8.10 -18.04
CA ILE A 547 -9.55 8.93 -16.83
C ILE A 547 -8.07 9.16 -16.49
N SER A 548 -7.23 8.13 -16.53
CA SER A 548 -5.78 8.31 -16.32
C SER A 548 -5.17 9.26 -17.34
N ARG A 549 -5.52 9.16 -18.63
CA ARG A 549 -5.01 10.09 -19.67
C ARG A 549 -5.47 11.52 -19.46
N GLU A 550 -6.72 11.73 -19.04
CA GLU A 550 -7.24 13.06 -18.72
C GLU A 550 -6.47 13.66 -17.53
N TRP A 551 -6.21 12.86 -16.49
CA TRP A 551 -5.39 13.23 -15.35
C TRP A 551 -3.95 13.58 -15.76
N HIS A 552 -3.33 12.81 -16.66
CA HIS A 552 -2.00 13.11 -17.18
C HIS A 552 -1.97 14.45 -17.91
N ALA A 553 -2.94 14.70 -18.80
CA ALA A 553 -3.03 15.95 -19.54
C ALA A 553 -3.21 17.14 -18.59
N TRP A 554 -4.03 17.00 -17.56
CA TRP A 554 -4.22 18.03 -16.53
C TRP A 554 -2.96 18.30 -15.71
N LEU A 555 -2.16 17.27 -15.41
CA LEU A 555 -0.86 17.41 -14.75
C LEU A 555 0.23 18.04 -15.64
N GLY A 556 -0.06 18.34 -16.90
CA GLY A 556 0.89 18.94 -17.83
C GLY A 556 1.75 17.94 -18.59
N PHE A 557 1.47 16.63 -18.49
CA PHE A 557 2.11 15.66 -19.38
C PHE A 557 1.56 15.86 -20.79
N GLY A 558 2.45 16.07 -21.75
CA GLY A 558 2.11 16.10 -23.16
C GLY A 558 1.27 14.86 -23.49
N GLY A 559 0.01 15.08 -23.90
CA GLY A 559 -0.86 13.99 -24.29
C GLY A 559 -0.19 13.15 -25.37
N PHE A 560 -0.54 11.86 -25.43
CA PHE A 560 -0.44 11.12 -26.68
C PHE A 560 -1.13 11.96 -27.75
N ARG A 561 -0.36 12.73 -28.55
CA ARG A 561 -0.87 13.24 -29.81
C ARG A 561 -1.32 12.00 -30.56
N ASN A 562 -2.63 11.91 -30.81
CA ASN A 562 -3.13 11.08 -31.89
C ASN A 562 -2.47 11.66 -33.14
N SER A 563 -1.30 11.14 -33.51
CA SER A 563 -0.87 11.18 -34.88
C SER A 563 -1.92 10.37 -35.63
N ALA A 564 -2.84 11.08 -36.27
CA ALA A 564 -3.79 10.52 -37.21
C ALA A 564 -3.03 9.66 -38.20
N ILE A 565 -3.37 8.37 -38.26
CA ILE A 565 -3.43 7.57 -39.48
C ILE A 565 -4.70 6.74 -39.36
#